data_AF-A0A2V7TTA2-F1
#
_entry.id   AF-A0A2V7TTA2-F1
#
_cell.length_a   1.000
_cell.length_b   1.000
_cell.length_c   1.000
_cell.angle_alpha   90.00
_cell.angle_beta   90.00
_cell.angle_gamma   90.00
#
_symmetry.space_group_name_H-M   'P 1'
#
loop_
_entity.id
_entity.type
_entity.pdbx_description
1 polymer ?
#
loop_
_entity_poly.entity_id
_entity_poly.type
_entity_poly.pdbx_seq_one_letter_code
_entity_poly.pdbx_strand_id
1 'polypeptide(L)' 'MKHPGTATVLSLVIPGVGQFYNGDFLRGIFWLIVTPGLWIGSGGTLGWICHIVAAATAHHRARQP' A
#
# COMPACT_ATOMS: atom_id res chain seq x y z
N MET A 1 18.43 -6.42 -1.17
CA MET A 1 17.92 -5.35 -2.06
C MET A 1 16.42 -5.53 -2.21
N LYS A 2 15.63 -4.48 -2.03
CA LYS A 2 14.17 -4.53 -2.21
C LYS A 2 13.87 -4.36 -3.69
N HIS A 3 12.97 -5.18 -4.25
CA HIS A 3 12.51 -5.03 -5.63
C HIS A 3 11.29 -4.11 -5.69
N PRO A 4 11.37 -2.94 -6.37
CA PRO A 4 10.25 -2.01 -6.44
C PRO A 4 9.01 -2.62 -7.08
N GLY A 5 9.16 -3.46 -8.10
CA GLY A 5 8.03 -4.16 -8.74
C GLY A 5 7.28 -5.06 -7.75
N THR A 6 8.00 -5.86 -6.96
CA THR A 6 7.41 -6.72 -5.94
C THR A 6 6.66 -5.91 -4.88
N ALA A 7 7.27 -4.85 -4.36
CA ALA A 7 6.62 -3.96 -3.39
C ALA A 7 5.34 -3.32 -3.96
N THR A 8 5.36 -2.94 -5.25
CA THR A 8 4.21 -2.34 -5.95
C THR A 8 3.04 -3.33 -6.02
N VAL A 9 3.29 -4.54 -6.53
CA VAL A 9 2.25 -5.57 -6.70
C VAL A 9 1.65 -5.96 -5.36
N LEU A 10 2.50 -6.16 -4.34
CA LEU A 10 2.04 -6.50 -3.00
C LEU A 10 1.07 -5.45 -2.45
N SER A 11 1.41 -4.15 -2.55
CA SER A 11 0.53 -3.07 -2.07
C SER A 11 -0.67 -2.79 -2.97
N LEU A 12 -0.61 -3.13 -4.25
CA LEU A 12 -1.74 -3.02 -5.16
C LEU A 12 -2.81 -4.07 -4.84
N VAL A 13 -2.41 -5.30 -4.47
CA VAL A 13 -3.35 -6.36 -4.08
C VAL A 13 -3.88 -6.11 -2.67
N ILE A 14 -2.97 -5.84 -1.71
CA ILE A 14 -3.33 -5.56 -0.32
C ILE A 14 -2.61 -4.28 0.13
N PRO A 15 -3.33 -3.15 0.26
CA PRO A 15 -2.76 -1.88 0.67
C PRO A 15 -2.04 -2.03 2.02
N GLY A 16 -0.74 -1.76 2.04
CA GLY A 16 0.11 -1.89 3.23
C GLY A 16 1.14 -3.04 3.15
N VAL A 17 0.93 -4.06 2.32
CA VAL A 17 1.83 -5.25 2.31
C VAL A 17 3.18 -4.96 1.66
N GLY A 18 3.23 -4.17 0.58
CA GLY A 18 4.49 -3.70 0.01
C GLY A 18 5.24 -2.73 0.93
N GLN A 19 4.55 -2.02 1.83
CA GLN A 19 5.19 -1.24 2.88
C GLN A 19 5.87 -2.15 3.91
N PHE A 20 5.25 -3.28 4.29
CA PHE A 20 5.91 -4.30 5.12
C PHE A 20 7.12 -4.92 4.43
N TYR A 21 7.03 -5.21 3.13
CA TYR A 21 8.18 -5.66 2.34
C TYR A 21 9.33 -4.64 2.37
N ASN A 22 9.02 -3.35 2.42
CA ASN A 22 9.99 -2.29 2.57
C ASN A 22 10.46 -2.04 4.01
N GLY A 23 9.97 -2.77 5.01
CA GLY A 23 10.26 -2.49 6.43
C GLY A 23 9.56 -1.24 6.98
N ASP A 24 8.64 -0.64 6.23
CA ASP A 24 7.86 0.54 6.63
C ASP A 24 6.61 0.11 7.43
N PHE A 25 6.81 -0.56 8.56
CA PHE A 25 5.72 -1.21 9.32
C PHE A 25 4.58 -0.29 9.71
N LEU A 26 4.88 0.89 10.26
CA LEU A 26 3.82 1.85 10.66
C LEU A 26 2.97 2.31 9.47
N ARG A 27 3.58 2.47 8.28
CA ARG A 27 2.84 2.81 7.06
C ARG A 27 2.00 1.63 6.56
N GLY A 28 2.50 0.41 6.71
CA GLY A 28 1.72 -0.80 6.40
C GLY A 28 0.45 -0.89 7.25
N ILE A 29 0.57 -0.70 8.57
CA ILE A 29 -0.57 -0.68 9.50
C ILE A 29 -1.56 0.45 9.14
N PHE A 30 -1.04 1.66 8.86
CA PHE A 30 -1.88 2.78 8.42
C PHE A 30 -2.77 2.42 7.23
N TRP A 31 -2.19 1.82 6.18
CA TRP A 31 -2.95 1.44 4.98
C TRP A 31 -3.96 0.32 5.23
N LEU A 32 -3.64 -0.62 6.13
CA LEU A 32 -4.56 -1.70 6.52
C LEU A 32 -5.78 -1.22 7.30
N ILE A 33 -5.71 -0.07 7.98
CA ILE A 33 -6.85 0.51 8.71
C ILE A 33 -7.64 1.46 7.81
N VAL A 34 -6.95 2.34 7.10
CA VAL A 34 -7.58 3.39 6.28
C VAL A 34 -8.32 2.81 5.09
N THR A 35 -7.75 1.81 4.41
CA THR A 35 -8.35 1.29 3.18
C THR A 35 -9.71 0.62 3.44
N PRO A 36 -9.86 -0.29 4.42
CA PRO A 36 -11.18 -0.84 4.76
C PRO A 36 -12.18 0.23 5.18
N GLY A 37 -11.73 1.24 5.95
CA GLY A 37 -12.60 2.37 6.34
C GLY A 37 -13.13 3.14 5.13
N LEU A 38 -12.30 3.40 4.13
CA LEU A 38 -12.69 4.08 2.89
C LEU A 38 -13.52 3.18 1.96
N TRP A 39 -13.25 1.88 1.92
CA TRP A 39 -14.11 0.91 1.24
C TRP A 39 -15.55 0.96 1.79
N ILE A 40 -15.71 0.89 3.10
CA ILE A 40 -17.04 0.90 3.74
C ILE A 40 -17.70 2.28 3.59
N GLY A 41 -16.96 3.35 3.90
CA GLY A 41 -17.49 4.71 3.91
C GLY A 41 -17.91 5.24 2.54
N SER A 42 -17.36 4.70 1.45
CA SER A 42 -17.64 5.17 0.09
C SER A 42 -18.41 4.17 -0.78
N GLY A 43 -18.88 3.04 -0.22
CA GLY A 43 -19.47 1.95 -1.01
C GLY A 43 -18.48 1.30 -1.99
N GLY A 44 -17.18 1.34 -1.68
CA GLY A 44 -16.12 0.62 -2.38
C GLY A 44 -15.39 1.35 -3.50
N THR A 45 -15.76 2.59 -3.81
CA THR A 45 -15.12 3.40 -4.85
C THR A 45 -13.76 3.99 -4.44
N LEU A 46 -13.66 4.63 -3.26
CA LEU A 46 -12.44 5.24 -2.74
C LEU A 46 -11.40 4.21 -2.29
N GLY A 47 -11.84 3.00 -1.97
CA GLY A 47 -10.97 1.88 -1.67
C GLY A 47 -9.92 1.67 -2.76
N TRP A 48 -10.34 1.56 -4.01
CA TRP A 48 -9.43 1.37 -5.16
C TRP A 48 -8.36 2.46 -5.30
N ILE A 49 -8.71 3.71 -4.99
CA ILE A 49 -7.73 4.82 -5.00
C ILE A 49 -6.62 4.53 -3.98
N CYS A 50 -6.96 4.00 -2.80
CA CYS A 50 -5.98 3.62 -1.79
C CYS A 50 -5.06 2.50 -2.26
N HIS A 51 -5.55 1.53 -3.03
CA HIS A 51 -4.69 0.49 -3.63
C HIS A 51 -3.63 1.09 -4.56
N ILE A 52 -4.02 2.05 -5.40
CA ILE A 52 -3.09 2.70 -6.33
C ILE A 52 -2.07 3.57 -5.57
N VAL A 53 -2.53 4.36 -4.59
CA VAL A 53 -1.64 5.22 -3.80
C VAL A 53 -0.70 4.38 -2.92
N ALA A 54 -1.18 3.30 -2.31
CA ALA A 54 -0.36 2.38 -1.54
C ALA A 54 0.69 1.69 -2.43
N ALA A 55 0.33 1.28 -3.65
CA ALA A 55 1.28 0.71 -4.61
C ALA A 55 2.36 1.71 -5.03
N ALA A 56 1.98 2.95 -5.37
CA ALA A 56 2.92 4.00 -5.74
C ALA A 56 3.88 4.35 -4.60
N THR A 57 3.37 4.47 -3.37
CA THR A 57 4.22 4.75 -2.20
C THR A 57 5.18 3.60 -1.89
N ALA A 58 4.72 2.34 -1.97
CA ALA A 58 5.59 1.17 -1.79
C ALA A 58 6.69 1.10 -2.88
N HIS A 59 6.34 1.41 -4.13
CA HIS A 59 7.30 1.48 -5.23
C HIS A 59 8.39 2.53 -4.98
N HIS A 60 8.02 3.75 -4.61
CA HIS A 60 8.98 4.83 -4.34
C HIS A 60 9.88 4.53 -3.16
N ARG A 61 9.34 3.93 -2.08
CA ARG A 61 10.13 3.56 -0.89
C ARG A 61 11.11 2.43 -1.16
N ALA A 62 10.74 1.47 -2.00
CA ALA A 62 11.63 0.38 -2.42
C ALA A 62 12.82 0.86 -3.28
N ARG A 63 12.70 2.02 -3.92
CA ARG A 63 13.76 2.66 -4.73
C ARG A 63 14.70 3.55 -3.91
N GLN A 64 14.35 3.88 -2.67
CA GLN A 64 15.24 4.64 -1.79
C GLN A 64 16.37 3.73 -1.32
N PRO A 65 17.64 4.22 -1.32
CA PRO A 65 18.78 3.45 -0.86
C PRO A 65 18.70 3.05 0.61
#